data_AF-A0A3D6BLB6-F1
#
_entry.id   AF-A0A3D6BLB6-F1
#
_cell.length_a   1.000
_cell.length_b   1.000
_cell.length_c   1.000
_cell.angle_alpha   90.00
_cell.angle_beta   90.00
_cell.angle_gamma   90.00
#
_symmetry.space_group_name_H-M   'P 1'
#
loop_
_entity.id
_entity.type
_entity.pdbx_description
1 polymer ?
#
loop_
_entity_poly.entity_id
_entity_poly.type
_entity_poly.pdbx_seq_one_letter_code
_entity_poly.pdbx_strand_id
1 'polypeptide(L)' 'MDDKQILDLYWERSEAAISETSKKYGKYCRYIAFNILHNDEDSEECVNDT' A
#
# COMPACT_ATOMS: atom_id res chain seq x y z
N MET A 1 -7.39 -3.28 10.08
CA MET A 1 -8.62 -2.49 9.90
C MET A 1 -9.37 -3.01 8.68
N ASP A 2 -10.70 -2.83 8.60
CA ASP A 2 -11.47 -3.10 7.39
C ASP A 2 -11.35 -1.94 6.36
N ASP A 3 -11.80 -2.15 5.12
CA ASP A 3 -11.70 -1.13 4.06
C ASP A 3 -12.58 0.08 4.30
N LYS A 4 -13.80 -0.11 4.82
CA LYS A 4 -14.68 1.04 5.09
C LYS A 4 -14.06 1.96 6.12
N GLN A 5 -13.53 1.36 7.18
CA GLN A 5 -12.80 2.08 8.21
C GLN A 5 -11.57 2.83 7.67
N ILE A 6 -10.78 2.22 6.78
CA ILE A 6 -9.64 2.90 6.13
C ILE A 6 -10.11 4.08 5.26
N LEU A 7 -11.22 3.90 4.53
CA LEU A 7 -11.82 4.97 3.71
C LEU A 7 -12.29 6.14 4.58
N ASP A 8 -12.90 5.86 5.73
CA ASP A 8 -13.32 6.90 6.68
C ASP A 8 -12.13 7.77 7.13
N LEU A 9 -10.97 7.15 7.41
CA LEU A 9 -9.75 7.89 7.74
C LEU A 9 -9.27 8.81 6.60
N TYR A 10 -9.38 8.34 5.34
CA TYR A 10 -9.06 9.19 4.17
C TYR A 10 -10.03 10.36 4.04
N TRP A 11 -11.33 10.14 4.27
CA TRP A 11 -12.33 11.21 4.27
C TRP A 11 -12.06 12.25 5.35
N GLU A 12 -11.59 11.81 6.51
CA GLU A 12 -11.20 12.67 7.63
C GLU A 12 -9.82 13.34 7.45
N ARG A 13 -9.11 13.06 6.35
CA ARG A 13 -7.73 13.51 6.10
C ARG A 13 -6.75 13.09 7.20
N SER A 14 -6.96 11.93 7.82
CA SER A 14 -6.07 11.38 8.84
C SER A 14 -4.87 10.68 8.20
N GLU A 15 -3.65 11.02 8.63
CA GLU A 15 -2.41 10.37 8.18
C GLU A 15 -2.38 8.86 8.49
N ALA A 16 -3.15 8.42 9.50
CA ALA A 16 -3.29 7.00 9.82
C ALA A 16 -3.86 6.17 8.67
N ALA A 17 -4.58 6.80 7.72
CA ALA A 17 -5.07 6.13 6.53
C ALA A 17 -3.93 5.52 5.70
N ILE A 18 -2.79 6.21 5.60
CA ILE A 18 -1.63 5.78 4.82
C ILE A 18 -1.02 4.52 5.43
N SER A 19 -0.79 4.53 6.75
CA SER A 19 -0.17 3.40 7.45
C SER A 19 -1.07 2.17 7.48
N GLU A 20 -2.38 2.34 7.69
CA GLU A 20 -3.33 1.22 7.68
C GLU A 20 -3.54 0.65 6.27
N THR A 21 -3.52 1.48 5.22
CA THR A 21 -3.56 1.02 3.81
C THR A 21 -2.30 0.24 3.45
N SER A 22 -1.11 0.78 3.77
CA SER A 22 0.17 0.11 3.53
C SER A 22 0.25 -1.23 4.27
N LYS A 23 -0.19 -1.28 5.52
CA LYS A 23 -0.23 -2.51 6.33
C LYS A 23 -1.14 -3.58 5.73
N LYS A 24 -2.28 -3.18 5.15
CA LYS A 24 -3.25 -4.12 4.58
C LYS A 24 -2.87 -4.59 3.18
N TYR A 25 -2.40 -3.67 2.32
CA TYR A 25 -2.23 -3.91 0.90
C TYR A 25 -0.78 -3.95 0.42
N GLY A 26 0.17 -3.37 1.17
CA GLY A 26 1.56 -3.19 0.72
C GLY A 26 2.25 -4.50 0.34
N LYS A 27 2.06 -5.57 1.13
CA LYS A 27 2.62 -6.90 0.79
C LYS A 27 2.06 -7.47 -0.50
N TYR A 28 0.77 -7.26 -0.76
CA TYR A 28 0.10 -7.76 -1.96
C TYR A 28 0.58 -6.99 -3.20
N CYS A 29 0.64 -5.66 -3.12
CA CYS A 29 1.18 -4.83 -4.19
C CYS A 29 2.63 -5.18 -4.52
N ARG A 30 3.49 -5.31 -3.49
CA ARG A 30 4.90 -5.71 -3.65
C ARG A 30 5.05 -7.08 -4.27
N TYR A 31 4.21 -8.05 -3.89
CA TYR A 31 4.24 -9.39 -4.48
C TYR A 31 3.92 -9.36 -5.99
N ILE A 32 2.91 -8.57 -6.39
CA ILE A 32 2.58 -8.40 -7.80
C ILE A 32 3.72 -7.72 -8.56
N ALA A 33 4.25 -6.60 -8.03
CA ALA A 33 5.35 -5.87 -8.64
C ALA A 33 6.58 -6.79 -8.82
N PHE A 34 6.93 -7.56 -7.80
CA PHE A 34 8.06 -8.49 -7.84
C PHE A 34 7.88 -9.59 -8.88
N ASN A 35 6.68 -10.13 -9.04
CA ASN A 35 6.43 -11.16 -10.07
C ASN A 35 6.52 -10.62 -11.51
N ILE A 36 6.48 -9.31 -11.69
CA ILE A 36 6.63 -8.66 -13.00
C ILE A 36 8.08 -8.26 -13.22
N LEU A 37 8.66 -7.52 -12.25
CA LEU A 37 9.97 -6.89 -12.38
C LEU A 37 11.12 -7.86 -12.05
N HIS A 38 10.88 -8.87 -11.22
CA HIS A 38 11.89 -9.80 -10.69
C HIS A 38 13.09 -9.09 -10.03
N ASN A 39 12.90 -7.84 -9.58
CA ASN A 39 13.87 -7.02 -8.87
C ASN A 39 13.20 -6.48 -7.61
N ASP A 40 13.82 -6.73 -6.44
CA ASP A 40 13.27 -6.36 -5.14
C ASP A 40 13.28 -4.85 -4.91
N GLU A 41 14.35 -4.15 -5.33
CA GLU A 41 14.52 -2.70 -5.18
C GLU A 41 13.52 -1.95 -6.08
N ASP A 42 13.45 -2.31 -7.36
CA ASP A 42 12.48 -1.72 -8.30
C ASP A 42 11.03 -2.01 -7.87
N SER A 43 10.77 -3.18 -7.27
CA SER A 43 9.43 -3.51 -6.76
C SER A 43 9.05 -2.71 -5.53
N GLU A 44 10.01 -2.34 -4.70
CA GLU A 44 9.79 -1.47 -3.54
C GLU A 44 9.60 -0.02 -3.97
N GLU A 45 10.40 0.49 -4.90
CA GLU A 45 10.26 1.84 -5.48
C GLU A 45 8.88 1.98 -6.16
N CYS A 46 8.52 1.03 -7.04
CA CYS A 46 7.27 1.07 -7.79
C CYS A 46 6.02 1.09 -6.88
N VAL A 47 6.06 0.43 -5.72
CA VAL A 47 4.95 0.43 -4.75
C VAL A 47 4.92 1.69 -3.89
N ASN A 48 6.06 2.33 -3.66
CA ASN A 48 6.16 3.57 -2.87
C ASN A 48 5.89 4.84 -3.71
N ASP A 49 6.06 4.79 -5.02
CA ASP A 49 5.79 5.92 -5.94
C ASP A 49 4.28 6.25 -6.10
N THR A 50 3.39 5.39 -5.58
CA THR A 50 1.93 5.49 -5.70
C THR A 50 1.26 5.72 -4.35
#